data_AF-J3CIZ6-F1
#
_entry.id   AF-J3CIZ6-F1
#
_cell.length_a   1.000
_cell.length_b   1.000
_cell.length_c   1.000
_cell.angle_alpha   90.00
_cell.angle_beta   90.00
_cell.angle_gamma   90.00
#
_symmetry.space_group_name_H-M   'P 1'
#
loop_
_entity.id
_entity.type
_entity.pdbx_description
1 polymer ?
#
loop_
_entity_poly.entity_id
_entity_poly.type
_entity_poly.pdbx_seq_one_letter_code
_entity_poly.pdbx_strand_id
1 'polypeptide(L)' 'MRKEPDIRKNSLSKIQNPVLVIAGEKDVIKQEHTEFIVKQILHAELRIYKGATHMILYAPGNLNQDILEFLKK' A
#
# COMPACT_ATOMS: atom_id res chain seq x y z
N MET A 1 -21.96 -9.82 17.99
CA MET A 1 -20.66 -9.25 18.40
C MET A 1 -19.85 -8.97 17.14
N ARG A 2 -19.42 -7.72 16.89
CA ARG A 2 -18.44 -7.44 15.82
C ARG A 2 -17.04 -7.63 16.38
N LYS A 3 -16.22 -8.45 15.73
CA LYS A 3 -14.81 -8.71 16.10
C LYS A 3 -13.82 -7.78 15.40
N GLU A 4 -14.30 -6.96 14.46
CA GLU A 4 -13.48 -6.13 13.59
C GLU A 4 -13.94 -4.66 13.64
N PRO A 5 -13.03 -3.71 13.45
CA PRO A 5 -13.34 -2.28 13.47
C PRO A 5 -14.30 -1.89 12.34
N ASP A 6 -15.25 -1.00 12.64
CA ASP A 6 -16.17 -0.44 11.64
C ASP A 6 -15.51 0.72 10.87
N ILE A 7 -14.62 0.37 9.94
CA ILE A 7 -13.91 1.36 9.12
C ILE A 7 -14.79 1.72 7.91
N ARG A 8 -15.38 2.92 7.93
CA ARG A 8 -16.10 3.46 6.77
C ARG A 8 -15.12 3.62 5.60
N LYS A 9 -15.60 3.37 4.38
CA LYS A 9 -14.80 3.48 3.13
C LYS A 9 -14.01 4.79 3.02
N ASN A 10 -14.62 5.90 3.40
CA ASN A 10 -14.02 7.23 3.34
C ASN A 10 -13.14 7.60 4.54
N SER A 11 -12.95 6.72 5.52
CA SER A 11 -12.15 7.04 6.72
C SER A 11 -10.70 7.35 6.37
N LEU A 12 -10.18 6.74 5.30
CA LEU A 12 -8.82 6.94 4.81
C LEU A 12 -8.57 8.34 4.24
N SER A 13 -9.62 9.07 3.83
CA SER A 13 -9.47 10.45 3.32
C SER A 13 -9.05 11.45 4.39
N LYS A 14 -9.05 11.05 5.66
CA LYS A 14 -8.56 11.85 6.79
C LYS A 14 -7.04 11.85 6.90
N ILE A 15 -6.36 10.93 6.21
CA ILE A 15 -4.90 10.86 6.21
C ILE A 15 -4.37 12.02 5.35
N GLN A 16 -3.65 12.94 5.99
CA GLN A 16 -3.04 14.12 5.34
C GLN A 16 -1.53 13.97 5.12
N ASN A 17 -0.88 13.01 5.78
CA ASN A 17 0.54 12.73 5.54
C ASN A 17 0.73 12.08 4.17
N PRO A 18 1.89 12.27 3.51
CA PRO A 18 2.29 11.45 2.37
C PRO A 18 2.28 9.96 2.75
N VAL A 19 1.81 9.11 1.83
CA VAL A 19 1.75 7.65 2.05
C VAL A 19 2.34 6.92 0.86
N LEU A 20 3.26 6.00 1.12
CA LEU A 20 3.72 5.02 0.15
C LEU A 20 2.99 3.69 0.40
N VAL A 21 2.16 3.27 -0.55
CA VAL A 21 1.50 1.96 -0.54
C VAL A 21 2.32 0.99 -1.40
N ILE A 22 2.66 -0.15 -0.82
CA ILE A 22 3.52 -1.17 -1.44
C ILE A 22 2.77 -2.49 -1.47
N ALA A 23 2.75 -3.16 -2.62
CA ALA A 23 2.20 -4.52 -2.74
C ALA A 23 2.94 -5.34 -3.80
N GLY A 24 2.86 -6.67 -3.68
CA GLY A 24 3.33 -7.59 -4.72
C GLY A 24 2.31 -7.79 -5.83
N GLU A 25 2.75 -8.03 -7.07
CA GLU A 25 1.87 -8.37 -8.19
C GLU A 25 1.13 -9.70 -7.97
N LYS A 26 1.77 -10.65 -7.29
CA LYS A 26 1.24 -11.98 -6.97
C LYS A 26 0.86 -12.11 -5.49
N ASP A 27 0.43 -11.00 -4.90
CA ASP A 27 -0.04 -10.96 -3.51
C ASP A 27 -1.35 -11.75 -3.35
N VAL A 28 -1.58 -12.27 -2.15
CA VAL A 28 -2.86 -12.86 -1.75
C VAL A 28 -3.94 -11.78 -1.62
N ILE A 29 -3.53 -10.53 -1.34
CA ILE A 29 -4.40 -9.36 -1.38
C ILE A 29 -4.58 -8.92 -2.83
N LYS A 30 -5.82 -8.89 -3.31
CA LYS A 30 -6.13 -8.46 -4.68
C LYS A 30 -5.69 -7.01 -4.92
N GLN A 31 -5.09 -6.77 -6.08
CA GLN A 31 -4.65 -5.43 -6.50
C GLN A 31 -5.77 -4.38 -6.42
N GLU A 32 -7.02 -4.75 -6.74
CA GLU A 32 -8.19 -3.86 -6.63
C GLU A 32 -8.38 -3.28 -5.21
N HIS A 33 -8.06 -4.03 -4.16
CA HIS A 33 -8.13 -3.55 -2.78
C HIS A 33 -7.02 -2.56 -2.46
N THR A 34 -5.80 -2.83 -2.93
CA THR A 34 -4.66 -1.92 -2.81
C THR A 34 -4.92 -0.61 -3.55
N GLU A 35 -5.42 -0.68 -4.78
CA GLU A 35 -5.81 0.51 -5.56
C GLU A 35 -6.96 1.27 -4.91
N PHE A 36 -7.93 0.57 -4.31
CA PHE A 36 -9.01 1.21 -3.57
C PHE A 36 -8.44 2.03 -2.41
N ILE A 37 -7.50 1.49 -1.61
CA ILE A 37 -6.85 2.21 -0.51
C ILE A 37 -6.15 3.47 -1.02
N VAL A 38 -5.35 3.35 -2.08
CA VAL A 38 -4.60 4.47 -2.67
C VAL A 38 -5.55 5.57 -3.14
N LYS A 39 -6.66 5.22 -3.81
CA LYS A 39 -7.67 6.18 -4.28
C LYS A 39 -8.38 6.92 -3.16
N GLN A 40 -8.36 6.42 -1.92
CA GLN A 40 -8.99 7.09 -0.79
C GLN A 40 -8.05 8.04 -0.04
N ILE A 41 -6.73 8.00 -0.26
CA ILE A 41 -5.74 8.80 0.47
C ILE A 41 -5.23 9.91 -0.45
N LEU A 42 -5.30 11.17 0.01
CA LEU A 42 -5.03 12.35 -0.83
C LEU A 42 -3.60 12.38 -1.40
N HIS A 43 -2.62 11.97 -0.60
CA HIS A 43 -1.19 12.04 -0.93
C HIS A 43 -0.55 10.65 -1.01
N ALA A 44 -1.26 9.68 -1.58
CA ALA A 44 -0.78 8.33 -1.74
C ALA A 44 -0.02 8.10 -3.05
N GLU A 45 1.11 7.40 -2.95
CA GLU A 45 1.85 6.80 -4.06
C GLU A 45 1.71 5.27 -3.99
N LEU A 46 1.62 4.60 -5.14
CA LEU A 46 1.52 3.14 -5.22
C LEU A 46 2.73 2.54 -5.93
N ARG A 47 3.33 1.52 -5.32
CA ARG A 47 4.37 0.68 -5.94
C ARG A 47 3.92 -0.78 -5.95
N ILE A 48 3.75 -1.34 -7.14
CA ILE A 48 3.50 -2.76 -7.36
C ILE A 48 4.78 -3.43 -7.84
N TYR A 49 5.24 -4.44 -7.12
CA TYR A 49 6.48 -5.15 -7.44
C TYR A 49 6.17 -6.40 -8.26
N LYS A 50 6.64 -6.39 -9.51
CA LYS A 50 6.44 -7.48 -10.47
C LYS A 50 7.00 -8.80 -9.94
N GLY A 51 6.23 -9.88 -10.03
CA GLY A 51 6.60 -11.20 -9.55
C GLY A 51 6.66 -11.37 -8.02
N ALA A 52 6.60 -10.29 -7.24
CA ALA A 52 6.59 -10.37 -5.78
C ALA A 52 5.24 -10.87 -5.26
N THR A 53 5.28 -11.61 -4.16
CA THR A 53 4.08 -12.10 -3.45
C THR A 53 3.83 -11.23 -2.21
N HIS A 54 3.00 -11.71 -1.28
CA HIS A 54 2.80 -11.09 0.03
C HIS A 54 4.11 -10.90 0.82
N MET A 55 5.10 -11.76 0.57
CA MET A 55 6.42 -11.73 1.24
C MET A 55 7.39 -10.77 0.54
N ILE A 56 6.91 -9.60 0.15
CA ILE A 56 7.63 -8.60 -0.66
C ILE A 56 8.97 -8.17 -0.05
N LEU A 57 9.08 -8.18 1.29
CA LEU A 57 10.30 -7.87 2.03
C LEU A 57 11.48 -8.81 1.69
N TYR A 58 11.19 -10.00 1.17
CA TYR A 58 12.18 -11.01 0.78
C TYR A 58 12.32 -11.15 -0.74
N ALA A 59 11.55 -10.41 -1.52
CA ALA A 59 11.62 -10.47 -2.97
C ALA A 59 12.87 -9.71 -3.47
N PRO A 60 13.56 -10.20 -4.51
CA PRO A 60 14.61 -9.43 -5.17
C PRO A 60 13.98 -8.19 -5.81
N GLY A 61 14.57 -7.01 -5.59
CA GLY A 61 14.08 -5.77 -6.18
C GLY A 61 14.57 -4.52 -5.47
N ASN A 62 14.00 -3.38 -5.88
CA ASN A 62 14.40 -2.05 -5.42
C ASN A 62 13.62 -1.56 -4.19
N LEU A 63 12.96 -2.46 -3.44
CA LEU A 63 12.08 -2.09 -2.33
C LEU A 63 12.71 -1.11 -1.35
N ASN A 64 13.91 -1.43 -0.87
CA ASN A 64 14.61 -0.57 0.09
C ASN A 64 14.98 0.79 -0.53
N GLN A 65 15.34 0.82 -1.81
CA GLN A 65 15.66 2.06 -2.51
C GLN A 65 14.42 2.94 -2.67
N ASP A 66 13.28 2.37 -3.06
CA ASP A 66 12.01 3.10 -3.19
C ASP A 66 11.53 3.66 -1.84
N ILE A 67 11.72 2.90 -0.75
CA ILE A 67 11.44 3.37 0.61
C ILE A 67 12.36 4.55 0.98
N LEU A 68 13.67 4.43 0.73
CA LEU A 68 14.63 5.49 1.01
C LEU A 68 14.35 6.76 0.19
N GLU A 69 13.93 6.62 -1.06
CA GLU A 69 13.54 7.74 -1.91
C GLU A 69 12.28 8.43 -1.39
N PHE A 70 11.28 7.67 -0.97
CA PHE A 70 10.07 8.22 -0.38
C PHE A 70 10.36 8.98 0.93
N LEU A 71 11.22 8.44 1.80
CA LEU A 71 11.59 9.08 3.07
C LEU A 71 12.41 10.37 2.91
N LYS A 72 12.98 10.62 1.73
CA LYS A 72 13.74 11.85 1.43
C LYS A 72 12.87 12.98 0.86
N LYS A 73 11.62 12.71 0.54
CA LYS A 73 10.64 13.71 0.07
C LYS A 73 10.10 14.52 1.24
#